data_AF-A0A7J2KC01-F1
#
_entry.id   AF-A0A7J2KC01-F1
#
_cell.length_a   1.000
_cell.length_b   1.000
_cell.length_c   1.000
_cell.angle_alpha   90.00
_cell.angle_beta   90.00
_cell.angle_gamma   90.00
#
_symmetry.space_group_name_H-M   'P 1'
#
loop_
_entity.id
_entity.type
_entity.pdbx_description
1 polymer ?
#
loop_
_entity_poly.entity_id
_entity_poly.type
_entity_poly.pdbx_seq_one_letter_code
_entity_poly.pdbx_strand_id
1 'polypeptide(L)'
;MQTITIKVDRRIVKVVEEMIRLGIARSRNHAYNILIEAGLPKVLELIEHKKKVESLTDKFLHEGLPYENLPTVEDVEEGRER
;
A
#
# COMPACT_ATOMS: atom_id res chain seq x y z
N MET A 1 0.78 -18.43 -20.28
CA MET A 1 0.30 -18.71 -18.91
C MET A 1 -0.54 -19.97 -18.95
N GLN A 2 -0.39 -20.84 -17.95
CA GLN A 2 -1.20 -22.06 -17.83
C GLN A 2 -2.29 -21.83 -16.78
N THR A 3 -3.52 -22.19 -17.10
CA THR A 3 -4.65 -22.05 -16.18
C THR A 3 -4.74 -23.30 -15.29
N ILE A 4 -4.77 -23.10 -13.98
CA ILE A 4 -4.97 -24.16 -13.00
C ILE A 4 -6.14 -23.79 -12.08
N THR A 5 -6.80 -24.81 -11.53
CA THR A 5 -7.80 -24.61 -10.47
C THR A 5 -7.17 -25.02 -9.15
N ILE A 6 -7.20 -24.12 -8.16
CA ILE A 6 -6.67 -24.37 -6.82
C ILE A 6 -7.77 -24.21 -5.78
N LYS A 7 -7.73 -25.03 -4.73
CA LYS A 7 -8.52 -24.81 -3.51
C LYS A 7 -7.67 -24.03 -2.53
N VAL A 8 -8.21 -22.94 -1.99
CA VAL A 8 -7.51 -22.07 -1.04
C VAL A 8 -8.37 -21.82 0.19
N ASP A 9 -7.71 -21.58 1.32
CA ASP A 9 -8.36 -21.19 2.57
C ASP A 9 -9.10 -19.86 2.40
N ARG A 10 -10.26 -19.72 3.05
CA ARG A 10 -11.08 -18.50 2.98
C ARG A 10 -10.33 -17.25 3.44
N ARG A 11 -9.35 -17.38 4.34
CA ARG A 11 -8.46 -16.28 4.78
C ARG A 11 -7.64 -15.73 3.62
N ILE A 12 -7.14 -16.61 2.75
CA ILE A 12 -6.37 -16.20 1.57
C ILE A 12 -7.26 -15.46 0.57
N VAL A 13 -8.51 -15.91 0.40
CA VAL A 13 -9.49 -15.22 -0.46
C VAL A 13 -9.69 -13.77 0.01
N LYS A 14 -9.83 -13.54 1.32
CA LYS A 14 -9.96 -12.18 1.88
C LYS A 14 -8.73 -11.31 1.63
N VAL A 15 -7.53 -11.88 1.75
CA VAL A 15 -6.28 -11.16 1.46
C VAL A 15 -6.25 -10.75 -0.02
N VAL A 16 -6.60 -11.66 -0.93
CA VAL A 16 -6.68 -11.38 -2.38
C VAL A 16 -7.70 -10.29 -2.71
N GLU A 17 -8.88 -10.33 -2.08
CA GLU A 17 -9.89 -9.28 -2.25
C GLU A 17 -9.37 -7.92 -1.78
N GLU A 18 -8.68 -7.90 -0.64
CA GLU A 18 -8.07 -6.68 -0.09
C GLU A 18 -6.97 -6.12 -0.99
N MET A 19 -6.14 -6.99 -1.59
CA MET A 19 -5.12 -6.57 -2.55
C MET A 19 -5.74 -5.88 -3.77
N ILE A 20 -6.90 -6.34 -4.24
CA ILE A 20 -7.61 -5.72 -5.36
C ILE A 20 -8.20 -4.38 -4.92
N ARG A 21 -8.84 -4.33 -3.73
CA ARG A 21 -9.44 -3.11 -3.18
C ARG A 21 -8.42 -1.97 -3.03
N LEU A 22 -7.22 -2.29 -2.52
CA LEU A 22 -6.13 -1.33 -2.32
C LEU A 22 -5.35 -0.99 -3.61
N GLY A 23 -5.72 -1.60 -4.74
CA GLY A 23 -5.07 -1.40 -6.03
C GLY A 23 -3.68 -2.03 -6.14
N ILE A 24 -3.32 -2.94 -5.22
CA ILE A 24 -2.06 -3.71 -5.27
C ILE A 24 -2.09 -4.69 -6.43
N ALA A 25 -3.25 -5.27 -6.71
CA ALA A 25 -3.47 -6.20 -7.82
C ALA A 25 -4.61 -5.74 -8.74
N ARG A 26 -4.48 -6.05 -10.03
CA ARG A 26 -5.48 -5.70 -11.06
C ARG A 26 -6.62 -6.71 -11.18
N SER A 27 -6.41 -7.94 -10.69
CA SER A 27 -7.39 -9.03 -10.76
C SER A 27 -7.05 -10.11 -9.72
N ARG A 28 -7.97 -11.07 -9.51
CA ARG A 28 -7.73 -12.20 -8.59
C ARG A 28 -6.53 -13.04 -9.01
N ASN A 29 -6.40 -13.37 -10.29
CA ASN A 29 -5.24 -14.12 -10.78
C ASN A 29 -3.93 -13.36 -10.56
N HIS A 30 -3.92 -12.05 -10.81
CA HIS A 30 -2.74 -11.23 -10.56
C HIS A 30 -2.37 -11.24 -9.06
N ALA A 31 -3.37 -11.10 -8.18
CA ALA A 31 -3.15 -11.16 -6.73
C ALA A 31 -2.61 -12.53 -6.27
N TYR A 32 -3.16 -13.64 -6.79
CA TYR A 32 -2.66 -14.98 -6.48
C TYR A 32 -1.23 -15.19 -6.97
N ASN A 33 -0.89 -14.71 -8.16
CA ASN A 33 0.48 -14.80 -8.67
C ASN A 33 1.45 -14.02 -7.77
N ILE A 34 1.12 -12.76 -7.42
CA ILE A 34 1.92 -11.97 -6.47
C ILE A 34 2.07 -12.70 -5.13
N LEU A 35 0.98 -13.27 -4.61
CA LEU A 35 0.98 -13.99 -3.34
C LEU A 35 1.86 -15.24 -3.38
N ILE A 36 1.88 -15.97 -4.50
CA ILE A 36 2.72 -17.15 -4.69
C ILE A 36 4.19 -16.75 -4.83
N GLU A 37 4.49 -15.67 -5.55
CA GLU A 37 5.86 -15.20 -5.78
C GLU A 37 6.49 -14.56 -4.54
N ALA A 38 5.77 -13.66 -3.87
CA ALA A 38 6.29 -12.89 -2.74
C ALA A 38 6.02 -13.55 -1.37
N GLY A 39 5.07 -14.47 -1.31
CA GLY A 39 4.61 -15.10 -0.07
C GLY A 39 3.68 -14.21 0.75
N LEU A 40 2.94 -14.86 1.67
CA LEU A 40 1.93 -14.21 2.50
C LEU A 40 2.48 -13.08 3.40
N PRO A 41 3.63 -13.22 4.09
CA PRO A 41 4.14 -12.16 4.97
C PRO A 41 4.38 -10.85 4.23
N LYS A 42 4.98 -10.91 3.03
CA LYS A 42 5.29 -9.71 2.25
C LYS A 42 4.04 -9.03 1.72
N VAL A 43 3.04 -9.81 1.33
CA VAL A 43 1.75 -9.27 0.90
C VAL A 43 1.04 -8.54 2.03
N LEU A 44 1.07 -9.08 3.25
CA LEU A 44 0.46 -8.42 4.42
C LEU A 44 1.15 -7.09 4.74
N GLU A 45 2.47 -7.03 4.67
CA GLU A 45 3.25 -5.79 4.82
C GLU A 45 2.85 -4.74 3.76
N LEU A 46 2.70 -5.14 2.50
CA LEU A 46 2.26 -4.25 1.42
C LEU A 46 0.85 -3.70 1.66
N ILE A 47 -0.06 -4.55 2.13
CA ILE A 47 -1.43 -4.15 2.50
C ILE A 47 -1.42 -3.12 3.62
N GLU A 48 -0.66 -3.36 4.67
CA GLU A 48 -0.54 -2.44 5.81
C GLU A 48 0.04 -1.09 5.37
N HIS A 49 1.10 -1.11 4.57
CA HIS A 49 1.71 0.10 4.02
C HIS A 49 0.70 0.89 3.17
N LYS A 50 -0.06 0.23 2.29
CA LYS A 50 -1.08 0.88 1.46
C LYS A 50 -2.19 1.52 2.29
N LYS A 51 -2.66 0.84 3.34
CA LYS A 51 -3.66 1.39 4.28
C LYS A 51 -3.15 2.63 5.00
N LYS A 52 -1.88 2.62 5.40
CA LYS A 52 -1.25 3.78 6.04
C LYS A 52 -1.19 4.98 5.09
N VAL A 53 -0.85 4.75 3.82
CA VAL A 53 -0.85 5.81 2.81
C VAL A 53 -2.26 6.36 2.58
N GLU A 54 -3.27 5.49 2.46
CA GLU A 54 -4.67 5.92 2.35
C GLU A 54 -5.09 6.77 3.54
N SER A 55 -4.78 6.36 4.77
CA SER A 55 -5.18 7.12 5.96
C SER A 55 -4.46 8.46 6.10
N LEU A 56 -3.17 8.53 5.73
CA LEU A 56 -2.44 9.79 5.68
C LEU A 56 -2.98 10.73 4.60
N THR A 57 -3.37 10.17 3.45
CA THR A 57 -3.98 10.93 2.35
C THR A 57 -5.34 11.47 2.77
N ASP A 58 -6.17 10.66 3.43
CA ASP A 58 -7.48 11.04 3.94
C ASP A 58 -7.36 12.17 4.99
N LYS A 59 -6.46 12.00 5.97
CA LYS A 59 -6.13 13.07 6.93
C LYS A 59 -5.71 14.35 6.24
N PHE A 60 -4.81 14.26 5.27
CA PHE A 60 -4.37 15.42 4.51
C PHE A 60 -5.52 16.10 3.76
N LEU A 61 -6.43 15.34 3.15
CA LEU A 61 -7.59 15.88 2.43
C LEU A 61 -8.58 16.58 3.38
N HIS A 62 -8.70 16.10 4.62
CA HIS A 62 -9.61 16.67 5.62
C HIS A 62 -9.00 17.81 6.44
N GLU A 63 -7.73 17.71 6.82
CA GLU A 63 -7.05 18.63 7.75
C GLU A 63 -6.15 19.63 7.00
N GLY A 64 -5.84 19.40 5.72
CA GLY A 64 -4.86 20.17 4.96
C GLY A 64 -3.41 19.80 5.30
N LEU A 65 -2.43 20.57 4.82
CA LEU A 65 -1.08 20.48 5.38
C LEU A 65 -1.09 21.05 6.81
N PRO A 66 -0.21 20.57 7.70
CA PRO A 66 0.08 21.30 8.93
C PRO A 66 0.82 22.60 8.56
N TYR A 67 0.08 23.66 8.24
CA TYR A 67 0.61 24.95 7.79
C TYR A 67 1.18 25.83 8.94
N GLU A 68 1.17 25.36 10.19
CA GLU A 68 1.54 26.21 11.32
C GLU A 68 3.05 26.53 11.38
N ASN A 69 3.93 25.66 10.86
CA ASN A 69 5.38 25.86 10.83
C ASN A 69 6.02 25.19 9.59
N LEU A 70 5.73 25.69 8.38
CA LEU A 70 6.44 25.21 7.19
C LEU A 70 7.84 25.83 7.16
N PRO A 71 8.91 25.03 6.96
CA PRO A 71 10.26 25.56 6.79
C PRO A 71 10.30 26.49 5.58
N THR A 72 10.97 27.62 5.73
CA THR A 72 11.23 28.54 4.63
C THR A 72 12.25 27.92 3.67
N VAL A 73 12.44 28.55 2.51
CA VAL A 73 13.51 28.15 1.57
C VAL A 73 14.88 28.18 2.27
N GLU A 74 15.09 29.14 3.15
CA GLU A 74 16.32 29.31 3.94
C GLU A 74 16.54 28.14 4.92
N ASP A 75 15.49 27.69 5.61
CA ASP A 75 15.56 26.53 6.52
C ASP A 75 15.96 25.23 5.79
N VAL A 76 15.52 25.08 4.53
CA VAL A 76 15.84 23.92 3.68
C VAL A 76 17.25 24.01 3.10
N GLU A 77 17.70 25.22 2.76
CA GLU A 77 19.06 25.46 2.26
C GLU A 77 20.11 25.25 3.36
N GLU A 78 19.90 25.76 4.58
CA GLU A 78 20.81 25.53 5.71
C GLU A 78 20.94 24.04 6.08
N GLY A 79 19.86 23.26 5.92
CA GLY A 79 19.87 21.82 6.18
C GLY A 79 20.67 21.00 5.16
N ARG A 80 20.88 21.52 3.94
CA ARG A 80 21.63 20.86 2.87
C ARG A 80 23.14 21.09 2.95
N GLU A 81 23.56 22.15 3.65
CA GLU A 81 24.98 22.49 3.82
C GLU A 81 25.65 21.75 5.01
N ARG A 82 24.90 20.94 5.76
CA ARG A 82 25.41 20.10 6.87
C ARG A 82 25.68 18.65 6.48
#